data_AF-A0A2T2YF34-F1
#
_entry.id   AF-A0A2T2YF34-F1
#
_cell.length_a   1.000
_cell.length_b   1.000
_cell.length_c   1.000
_cell.angle_alpha   90.00
_cell.angle_beta   90.00
_cell.angle_gamma   90.00
#
_symmetry.space_group_name_H-M   'P 1'
#
loop_
_entity.id
_entity.type
_entity.pdbx_description
1 polymer ?
#
loop_
_entity_poly.entity_id
_entity_poly.type
_entity_poly.pdbx_seq_one_letter_code
_entity_poly.pdbx_strand_id
1 'polypeptide(L)'
;MDMYPLQPLFFWLILPGVLMLVMGTGVLLFNIYRLFRKRRDIQRFPLVIVCVVLFISTPLITNTETLASIFFPNLYLKSGVIFMRGLVTAISAFVLHYLYPRLLRIPTREEIEEEISLFKAMEAISLEGHIRTEDGKMVSANQKACKIYGYTEAELLNLDVKELIWPEDYERIMQLRGQNYREKYECLGKHKDGSKLYLEVRGRMCATRASKYASPPLKI
;
A
#
# COMPACT_ATOMS: atom_id res chain seq x y z
N MET A 1 -51.89 21.05 -38.89
CA MET A 1 -50.64 20.46 -39.41
C MET A 1 -50.07 19.65 -38.26
N ASP A 2 -50.62 18.45 -38.08
CA ASP A 2 -50.44 17.63 -36.88
C ASP A 2 -49.12 16.86 -36.97
N MET A 3 -48.07 17.41 -36.37
CA MET A 3 -46.77 16.75 -36.22
C MET A 3 -46.64 16.10 -34.84
N TYR A 4 -47.50 15.13 -34.52
CA TYR A 4 -47.39 14.30 -33.30
C TYR A 4 -47.42 12.76 -33.48
N PRO A 5 -47.48 12.13 -34.67
CA PRO A 5 -47.53 10.66 -34.73
C PRO A 5 -46.16 9.95 -34.69
N LEU A 6 -45.03 10.68 -34.70
CA LEU A 6 -43.69 10.08 -34.80
C LEU A 6 -43.03 9.73 -33.44
N GLN A 7 -43.55 10.23 -32.32
CA GLN A 7 -42.96 10.02 -30.97
C GLN A 7 -42.74 8.55 -30.56
N PRO A 8 -43.67 7.60 -30.80
CA PRO A 8 -43.47 6.21 -30.37
C PRO A 8 -42.44 5.45 -31.23
N LEU A 9 -42.28 5.80 -32.51
CA LEU A 9 -41.29 5.14 -33.38
C LEU A 9 -39.85 5.51 -32.98
N PHE A 10 -39.61 6.79 -32.65
CA PHE A 10 -38.31 7.26 -32.16
C PHE A 10 -37.92 6.61 -30.81
N PHE A 11 -38.91 6.35 -29.94
CA PHE A 11 -38.67 5.66 -28.68
C PHE A 11 -38.07 4.26 -28.90
N TRP A 12 -38.67 3.45 -29.77
CA TRP A 12 -38.19 2.09 -30.06
C TRP A 12 -36.83 2.07 -30.78
N LEU A 13 -36.47 3.14 -31.50
CA LEU A 13 -35.16 3.28 -32.14
C LEU A 13 -34.04 3.59 -31.12
N ILE A 14 -34.32 4.39 -30.09
CA ILE A 14 -33.34 4.89 -29.12
C ILE A 14 -33.19 3.94 -27.91
N LEU A 15 -34.27 3.29 -27.49
CA LEU A 15 -34.33 2.44 -26.30
C LEU A 15 -33.24 1.35 -26.24
N PRO A 16 -32.95 0.58 -27.31
CA PRO A 16 -31.91 -0.45 -27.26
C PRO A 16 -30.51 0.12 -27.00
N GLY A 17 -30.19 1.27 -27.60
CA GLY A 17 -28.91 1.95 -27.42
C GLY A 17 -28.72 2.47 -26.00
N VAL A 18 -29.78 3.01 -25.39
CA VAL A 18 -29.77 3.43 -23.98
C VAL A 18 -29.58 2.23 -23.07
N LEU A 19 -30.25 1.12 -23.34
CA LEU A 19 -30.17 -0.10 -22.53
C LEU A 19 -28.77 -0.73 -22.58
N MET A 20 -28.13 -0.76 -23.75
CA MET A 20 -26.73 -1.17 -23.90
C MET A 20 -25.77 -0.26 -23.11
N LEU A 21 -25.98 1.06 -23.13
CA LEU A 21 -25.16 2.01 -22.38
C LEU A 21 -25.35 1.87 -20.87
N VAL A 22 -26.58 1.64 -20.39
CA VAL A 22 -26.88 1.35 -18.97
C VAL A 22 -26.15 0.08 -18.52
N MET A 23 -26.23 -0.98 -19.32
CA MET A 23 -25.56 -2.25 -19.00
C MET A 23 -24.03 -2.08 -18.97
N GLY A 24 -23.44 -1.42 -19.96
CA GLY A 24 -22.00 -1.19 -20.03
C GLY A 24 -21.47 -0.34 -18.87
N THR A 25 -22.15 0.78 -18.56
CA THR A 25 -21.78 1.64 -17.42
C THR A 25 -21.94 0.93 -16.08
N GLY A 26 -23.00 0.12 -15.91
CA GLY A 26 -23.20 -0.72 -14.73
C GLY A 26 -22.07 -1.72 -14.51
N VAL A 27 -21.61 -2.41 -15.57
CA VAL A 27 -20.48 -3.34 -15.49
C VAL A 27 -19.18 -2.63 -15.12
N LEU A 28 -18.92 -1.45 -15.69
CA LEU A 28 -17.74 -0.65 -15.35
C LEU A 28 -17.75 -0.20 -13.88
N LEU A 29 -18.87 0.35 -13.40
CA LEU A 29 -19.03 0.75 -12.00
C LEU A 29 -18.89 -0.43 -11.05
N PHE A 30 -19.45 -1.60 -11.39
CA PHE A 30 -19.29 -2.82 -10.60
C PHE A 30 -17.82 -3.28 -10.52
N ASN A 31 -17.09 -3.24 -11.64
CA ASN A 31 -15.68 -3.60 -11.66
C ASN A 31 -14.82 -2.61 -10.87
N ILE A 32 -15.10 -1.31 -10.97
CA ILE A 32 -14.43 -0.28 -10.16
C ILE A 32 -14.69 -0.49 -8.67
N TYR A 33 -15.93 -0.79 -8.29
CA TYR A 33 -16.29 -1.13 -6.91
C TYR A 33 -15.52 -2.37 -6.41
N ARG A 34 -15.43 -3.43 -7.23
CA ARG A 34 -14.66 -4.64 -6.87
C ARG A 34 -13.17 -4.35 -6.74
N LEU A 35 -12.61 -3.53 -7.64
CA LEU A 35 -11.22 -3.10 -7.60
C LEU A 35 -10.92 -2.33 -6.32
N PHE A 36 -11.80 -1.40 -5.93
CA PHE A 36 -11.71 -0.63 -4.69
C PHE A 36 -11.75 -1.50 -3.43
N ARG A 37 -12.61 -2.51 -3.41
CA ARG A 37 -12.70 -3.45 -2.27
C ARG A 37 -11.43 -4.29 -2.11
N LYS A 38 -10.71 -4.59 -3.20
CA LYS A 38 -9.56 -5.50 -3.20
C LYS A 38 -8.20 -4.78 -3.04
N ARG A 39 -8.07 -3.52 -3.48
CA ARG A 39 -6.79 -2.78 -3.50
C ARG A 39 -6.78 -1.63 -2.49
N ARG A 40 -6.13 -1.82 -1.34
CA ARG A 40 -5.94 -0.78 -0.31
C ARG A 40 -5.11 0.42 -0.80
N ASP A 41 -4.25 0.24 -1.80
CA ASP A 41 -3.41 1.32 -2.33
C ASP A 41 -4.23 2.39 -3.07
N ILE A 42 -5.31 1.97 -3.75
CA ILE A 42 -6.24 2.86 -4.46
C ILE A 42 -7.13 3.62 -3.47
N GLN A 43 -7.39 3.07 -2.28
CA GLN A 43 -8.16 3.74 -1.22
C GLN A 43 -7.48 5.02 -0.71
N ARG A 44 -6.17 5.19 -0.97
CA ARG A 44 -5.44 6.43 -0.64
C ARG A 44 -5.87 7.64 -1.49
N PHE A 45 -6.57 7.42 -2.60
CA PHE A 45 -6.98 8.47 -3.54
C PHE A 45 -8.50 8.48 -3.77
N PRO A 46 -9.34 8.76 -2.75
CA PRO A 46 -10.79 8.70 -2.88
C PRO A 46 -11.34 9.68 -3.92
N LEU A 47 -10.68 10.84 -4.11
CA LEU A 47 -11.07 11.83 -5.11
C LEU A 47 -10.97 11.32 -6.56
N VAL A 48 -9.93 10.54 -6.89
CA VAL A 48 -9.80 9.95 -8.24
C VAL A 48 -10.98 9.05 -8.53
N ILE A 49 -11.37 8.24 -7.54
CA ILE A 49 -12.46 7.28 -7.66
C ILE A 49 -13.79 8.02 -7.85
N VAL A 50 -14.06 9.04 -7.03
CA VAL A 50 -15.27 9.86 -7.16
C VAL A 50 -15.32 10.51 -8.55
N CYS A 51 -14.22 11.10 -9.03
CA CYS A 51 -14.16 11.68 -10.37
C CYS A 51 -14.42 10.66 -11.49
N VAL A 52 -13.83 9.46 -11.40
CA VAL A 52 -14.04 8.38 -12.38
C VAL A 52 -15.47 7.86 -12.35
N VAL A 53 -16.05 7.66 -11.17
CA VAL A 53 -17.45 7.22 -11.01
C VAL A 53 -18.40 8.29 -11.54
N LEU A 54 -18.21 9.56 -11.17
CA LEU A 54 -19.00 10.67 -11.69
C LEU A 54 -18.88 10.75 -13.21
N PHE A 55 -17.67 10.68 -13.76
CA PHE A 55 -17.42 10.69 -15.20
C PHE A 55 -18.15 9.54 -15.92
N ILE A 56 -18.03 8.31 -15.43
CA ILE A 56 -18.68 7.11 -16.01
C ILE A 56 -20.21 7.16 -15.86
N SER A 57 -20.73 7.81 -14.82
CA SER A 57 -22.17 7.98 -14.60
C SER A 57 -22.80 9.06 -15.50
N THR A 58 -22.00 10.00 -16.02
CA THR A 58 -22.55 11.11 -16.83
C THR A 58 -23.32 10.69 -18.09
N PRO A 59 -22.90 9.67 -18.88
CA PRO A 59 -23.64 9.24 -20.06
C PRO A 59 -24.99 8.61 -19.71
N LEU A 60 -25.07 7.93 -18.56
CA LEU A 60 -26.30 7.33 -18.05
C LEU A 60 -27.36 8.41 -17.77
N ILE A 61 -26.94 9.50 -17.12
CA ILE A 61 -27.80 10.65 -16.81
C ILE A 61 -28.28 11.31 -18.12
N THR A 62 -27.40 11.59 -19.07
CA THR A 62 -27.80 12.27 -20.32
C THR A 62 -28.73 11.44 -21.22
N ASN A 63 -28.60 10.12 -21.21
CA ASN A 63 -29.44 9.25 -22.02
C ASN A 63 -30.84 9.11 -21.44
N THR A 64 -30.96 9.04 -20.11
CA THR A 64 -32.27 9.04 -19.43
C THR A 64 -33.02 10.36 -19.66
N GLU A 65 -32.31 11.49 -19.68
CA GLU A 65 -32.89 12.78 -20.01
C GLU A 65 -33.31 12.91 -21.47
N THR A 66 -32.54 12.33 -22.40
CA THR A 66 -32.91 12.31 -23.81
C THR A 66 -34.24 11.57 -24.02
N LEU A 67 -34.43 10.43 -23.35
CA LEU A 67 -35.71 9.72 -23.34
C LEU A 67 -36.83 10.53 -22.69
N ALA A 68 -36.58 11.19 -21.54
CA ALA A 68 -37.57 12.02 -20.86
C ALA A 68 -38.02 13.22 -21.73
N SER A 69 -37.12 13.80 -22.51
CA SER A 69 -37.39 14.95 -23.38
C SER A 69 -38.33 14.64 -24.55
N ILE A 70 -38.50 13.36 -24.93
CA ILE A 70 -39.48 12.92 -25.93
C ILE A 70 -40.91 13.15 -25.42
N PHE A 71 -41.13 12.96 -24.11
CA PHE A 71 -42.43 13.10 -23.46
C PHE A 71 -42.65 14.51 -22.88
N PHE A 72 -41.59 15.16 -22.40
CA PHE A 72 -41.64 16.50 -21.80
C PHE A 72 -40.54 17.39 -22.40
N PRO A 73 -40.81 18.10 -23.51
CA PRO A 73 -39.82 18.91 -24.19
C PRO A 73 -39.55 20.23 -23.43
N ASN A 74 -38.68 20.18 -22.42
CA ASN A 74 -38.22 21.36 -21.68
C ASN A 74 -36.77 21.71 -22.04
N LEU A 75 -36.59 22.80 -22.79
CA LEU A 75 -35.30 23.23 -23.31
C LEU A 75 -34.34 23.76 -22.21
N TYR A 76 -34.87 24.39 -21.17
CA TYR A 76 -34.07 24.92 -20.06
C TYR A 76 -33.43 23.80 -19.24
N LEU A 77 -34.20 22.74 -18.95
CA LEU A 77 -33.69 21.56 -18.25
C LEU A 77 -32.55 20.89 -19.05
N LYS A 78 -32.73 20.78 -20.37
CA LYS A 78 -31.76 20.17 -21.28
C LYS A 78 -30.44 20.94 -21.34
N SER A 79 -30.49 22.27 -21.46
CA SER A 79 -29.29 23.11 -21.47
C SER A 79 -28.53 23.07 -20.14
N GLY A 80 -29.27 23.03 -19.01
CA GLY A 80 -28.67 22.94 -17.68
C GLY A 80 -27.84 21.67 -17.50
N VAL A 81 -28.33 20.52 -17.96
CA VAL A 81 -27.61 19.25 -17.76
C VAL A 81 -26.37 19.15 -18.65
N ILE A 82 -26.45 19.62 -19.89
CA ILE A 82 -25.29 19.65 -20.79
C ILE A 82 -24.16 20.48 -20.16
N PHE A 83 -24.51 21.61 -19.54
CA PHE A 83 -23.55 22.47 -18.84
C PHE A 83 -22.95 21.78 -17.60
N MET A 84 -23.78 21.20 -16.73
CA MET A 84 -23.32 20.47 -15.54
C MET A 84 -22.40 19.30 -15.90
N ARG A 85 -22.70 18.57 -16.98
CA ARG A 85 -21.82 17.52 -17.51
C ARG A 85 -20.48 18.07 -17.95
N GLY A 86 -20.47 19.20 -18.66
CA GLY A 86 -19.25 19.88 -19.07
C GLY A 86 -18.37 20.21 -17.86
N LEU A 87 -18.97 20.71 -16.78
CA LEU A 87 -18.27 20.98 -15.53
C LEU A 87 -17.70 19.69 -14.89
N VAL A 88 -18.50 18.63 -14.75
CA VAL A 88 -18.04 17.35 -14.17
C VAL A 88 -16.86 16.79 -14.97
N THR A 89 -16.93 16.79 -16.30
CA THR A 89 -15.85 16.31 -17.15
C THR A 89 -14.59 17.18 -17.02
N ALA A 90 -14.73 18.50 -17.00
CA ALA A 90 -13.60 19.42 -16.85
C ALA A 90 -12.92 19.26 -15.49
N ILE A 91 -13.71 19.16 -14.41
CA ILE A 91 -13.19 18.95 -13.04
C ILE A 91 -12.50 17.59 -12.94
N SER A 92 -13.12 16.51 -13.44
CA SER A 92 -12.50 15.18 -13.43
C SER A 92 -11.20 15.13 -14.21
N ALA A 93 -11.13 15.78 -15.38
CA ALA A 93 -9.90 15.88 -16.17
C ALA A 93 -8.80 16.65 -15.43
N PHE A 94 -9.16 17.78 -14.82
CA PHE A 94 -8.21 18.59 -14.03
C PHE A 94 -7.67 17.82 -12.82
N VAL A 95 -8.55 17.16 -12.04
CA VAL A 95 -8.17 16.36 -10.88
C VAL A 95 -7.27 15.20 -11.28
N LEU A 96 -7.59 14.51 -12.38
CA LEU A 96 -6.78 13.41 -12.87
C LEU A 96 -5.40 13.89 -13.34
N HIS A 97 -5.33 15.02 -14.06
CA HIS A 97 -4.07 15.65 -14.47
C HIS A 97 -3.21 16.04 -13.26
N TYR A 98 -3.82 16.65 -12.24
CA TYR A 98 -3.14 17.04 -11.02
C TYR A 98 -2.63 15.84 -10.20
N LEU A 99 -3.36 14.73 -10.18
CA LEU A 99 -3.01 13.53 -9.42
C LEU A 99 -2.13 12.54 -10.17
N TYR A 100 -2.05 12.63 -11.51
CA TYR A 100 -1.18 11.82 -12.36
C TYR A 100 0.27 11.72 -11.84
N PRO A 101 0.98 12.82 -11.50
CA PRO A 101 2.35 12.73 -10.99
C PRO A 101 2.44 12.03 -9.64
N ARG A 102 1.36 12.00 -8.84
CA ARG A 102 1.34 11.25 -7.56
C ARG A 102 1.11 9.75 -7.78
N LEU A 103 0.35 9.38 -8.82
CA LEU A 103 0.12 7.97 -9.18
C LEU A 103 1.39 7.30 -9.70
N LEU A 104 2.19 8.02 -10.51
CA LEU A 104 3.48 7.51 -11.02
C LEU A 104 4.56 7.31 -9.94
N ARG A 105 4.42 7.95 -8.78
CA ARG A 105 5.36 7.76 -7.65
C ARG A 105 5.13 6.48 -6.87
N ILE A 106 4.05 5.76 -7.16
CA ILE A 106 3.75 4.50 -6.49
C ILE A 106 4.65 3.45 -7.15
N PRO A 107 5.58 2.82 -6.40
CA PRO A 107 6.49 1.86 -6.97
C PRO A 107 5.72 0.69 -7.56
N THR A 108 6.14 0.22 -8.72
CA THR A 108 5.52 -0.95 -9.34
C THR A 108 5.85 -2.21 -8.54
N ARG A 109 5.05 -3.25 -8.71
CA ARG A 109 5.29 -4.52 -7.99
C ARG A 109 6.66 -5.11 -8.36
N GLU A 110 7.05 -4.98 -9.63
CA GLU A 110 8.32 -5.45 -10.15
C GLU A 110 9.49 -4.67 -9.54
N GLU A 111 9.42 -3.35 -9.47
CA GLU A 111 10.44 -2.52 -8.79
C GLU A 111 10.62 -2.91 -7.32
N ILE A 112 9.53 -3.16 -6.59
CA ILE A 112 9.60 -3.59 -5.18
C ILE A 112 10.27 -4.97 -5.08
N GLU A 113 9.90 -5.89 -5.95
CA GLU A 113 10.47 -7.25 -5.96
C GLU A 113 11.96 -7.21 -6.34
N GLU A 114 12.35 -6.36 -7.28
CA GLU A 114 13.74 -6.12 -7.68
C GLU A 114 14.54 -5.48 -6.54
N GLU A 115 14.05 -4.41 -5.91
CA GLU A 115 14.70 -3.78 -4.75
C GLU A 115 14.88 -4.77 -3.59
N ILE A 116 13.86 -5.57 -3.29
CA ILE A 116 13.96 -6.63 -2.26
C ILE A 116 15.00 -7.68 -2.65
N SER A 117 15.05 -8.08 -3.93
CA SER A 117 16.01 -9.07 -4.40
C SER A 117 17.45 -8.55 -4.30
N LEU A 118 17.66 -7.29 -4.66
CA LEU A 118 18.93 -6.60 -4.60
C LEU A 118 19.39 -6.46 -3.15
N PHE A 119 18.48 -6.03 -2.26
CA PHE A 119 18.73 -5.95 -0.82
C PHE A 119 19.14 -7.32 -0.24
N LYS A 120 18.42 -8.40 -0.56
CA LYS A 120 18.77 -9.76 -0.12
C LYS A 120 20.13 -10.22 -0.64
N ALA A 121 20.46 -9.89 -1.90
CA ALA A 121 21.76 -10.20 -2.49
C ALA A 121 22.89 -9.46 -1.77
N MET A 122 22.68 -8.17 -1.45
CA MET A 122 23.64 -7.38 -0.66
C MET A 122 23.84 -7.97 0.74
N GLU A 123 22.77 -8.41 1.41
CA GLU A 123 22.87 -9.07 2.72
C GLU A 123 23.64 -10.39 2.67
N ALA A 124 23.51 -11.16 1.58
CA ALA A 124 24.21 -12.43 1.41
C ALA A 124 25.72 -12.27 1.18
N ILE A 125 26.14 -11.16 0.56
CA ILE A 125 27.55 -10.82 0.30
C ILE A 125 28.18 -10.06 1.49
N SER A 126 27.37 -9.56 2.43
CA SER A 126 27.85 -8.84 3.62
C SER A 126 28.91 -9.62 4.38
N LEU A 127 30.02 -8.93 4.67
CA LEU A 127 31.10 -9.47 5.51
C LEU A 127 30.70 -9.48 7.00
N GLU A 128 29.80 -8.59 7.39
CA GLU A 128 29.31 -8.46 8.75
C GLU A 128 28.02 -9.27 8.96
N GLY A 129 27.92 -9.91 10.13
CA GLY A 129 26.70 -10.54 10.60
C GLY A 129 25.73 -9.47 11.11
N HIS A 130 24.54 -9.41 10.53
CA HIS A 130 23.49 -8.50 11.00
C HIS A 130 22.43 -9.30 11.76
N ILE A 131 22.14 -8.84 12.97
CA ILE A 131 21.23 -9.45 13.92
C ILE A 131 20.29 -8.36 14.41
N ARG A 132 18.99 -8.56 14.25
CA ARG A 132 17.95 -7.65 14.73
C ARG A 132 17.13 -8.32 15.83
N THR A 133 16.94 -7.58 16.91
CA THR A 133 16.27 -8.09 18.11
C THR A 133 15.19 -7.13 18.58
N GLU A 134 14.09 -7.67 19.08
CA GLU A 134 13.00 -6.92 19.72
C GLU A 134 12.76 -7.54 21.10
N ASP A 135 12.83 -6.73 22.16
CA ASP A 135 12.70 -7.17 23.56
C ASP A 135 13.61 -8.36 23.95
N GLY A 136 14.81 -8.44 23.36
CA GLY A 136 15.78 -9.51 23.60
C GLY A 136 15.56 -10.77 22.78
N LYS A 137 14.45 -10.87 22.04
CA LYS A 137 14.20 -11.96 21.10
C LYS A 137 14.76 -11.65 19.72
N MET A 138 15.25 -12.69 19.06
CA MET A 138 15.72 -12.60 17.69
C MET A 138 14.55 -12.43 16.72
N VAL A 139 14.61 -11.38 15.89
CA VAL A 139 13.57 -11.10 14.88
C VAL A 139 14.08 -11.36 13.47
N SER A 140 15.37 -11.18 13.25
CA SER A 140 16.00 -11.41 11.95
C SER A 140 17.51 -11.58 12.12
N ALA A 141 18.10 -12.47 11.34
CA ALA A 141 19.55 -12.62 11.24
C ALA A 141 19.92 -12.91 9.77
N ASN A 142 20.98 -12.28 9.26
CA ASN A 142 21.45 -12.56 7.91
C ASN A 142 22.23 -13.90 7.84
N GLN A 143 22.49 -14.39 6.63
CA GLN A 143 23.21 -15.64 6.42
C GLN A 143 24.64 -15.61 6.98
N LYS A 144 25.27 -14.44 7.02
CA LYS A 144 26.62 -14.29 7.60
C LYS A 144 26.61 -14.48 9.11
N ALA A 145 25.62 -13.93 9.82
CA ALA A 145 25.42 -14.17 11.25
C ALA A 145 25.20 -15.67 11.54
N CYS A 146 24.37 -16.34 10.74
CA CYS A 146 24.16 -17.79 10.83
C CYS A 146 25.49 -18.55 10.73
N LYS A 147 26.34 -18.21 9.75
CA LYS A 147 27.67 -18.81 9.57
C LYS A 147 28.65 -18.50 10.71
N ILE A 148 28.59 -17.29 11.30
CA ILE A 148 29.48 -16.89 12.41
C ILE A 148 29.14 -17.66 13.69
N TYR A 149 27.85 -17.86 13.99
CA TYR A 149 27.42 -18.52 15.22
C TYR A 149 27.19 -20.04 15.07
N GLY A 150 27.16 -20.56 13.84
CA GLY A 150 26.98 -21.99 13.55
C GLY A 150 25.52 -22.47 13.60
N TYR A 151 24.56 -21.55 13.69
CA TYR A 151 23.13 -21.86 13.75
C TYR A 151 22.47 -21.61 12.40
N THR A 152 21.36 -22.30 12.15
CA THR A 152 20.46 -21.93 11.06
C THR A 152 19.64 -20.69 11.41
N GLU A 153 19.08 -20.00 10.41
CA GLU A 153 18.21 -18.84 10.64
C GLU A 153 17.03 -19.21 11.56
N ALA A 154 16.39 -20.35 11.31
CA ALA A 154 15.26 -20.83 12.12
C ALA A 154 15.65 -21.14 13.58
N GLU A 155 16.87 -21.63 13.81
CA GLU A 155 17.39 -21.83 15.17
C GLU A 155 17.66 -20.49 15.84
N LEU A 156 18.34 -19.54 15.17
CA LEU A 156 18.61 -18.21 15.72
C LEU A 156 17.34 -17.46 16.07
N LEU A 157 16.30 -17.54 15.25
CA LEU A 157 15.00 -16.89 15.49
C LEU A 157 14.29 -17.40 16.76
N ASN A 158 14.59 -18.62 17.21
CA ASN A 158 14.04 -19.19 18.44
C ASN A 158 14.89 -18.91 19.68
N LEU A 159 16.10 -18.38 19.52
CA LEU A 159 17.02 -18.08 20.61
C LEU A 159 16.84 -16.65 21.13
N ASP A 160 17.08 -16.49 22.42
CA ASP A 160 17.24 -15.18 23.05
C ASP A 160 18.69 -14.70 22.86
N VAL A 161 18.88 -13.39 22.70
CA VAL A 161 20.20 -12.76 22.57
C VAL A 161 21.13 -13.15 23.73
N LYS A 162 20.58 -13.36 24.93
CA LYS A 162 21.37 -13.80 26.09
C LYS A 162 22.05 -15.15 25.90
N GLU A 163 21.54 -16.01 25.02
CA GLU A 163 22.09 -17.35 24.76
C GLU A 163 23.28 -17.32 23.79
N LEU A 164 23.41 -16.23 23.03
CA LEU A 164 24.50 -15.99 22.08
C LEU A 164 25.69 -15.25 22.69
N ILE A 165 25.53 -14.70 23.89
CA ILE A 165 26.53 -13.89 24.58
C ILE A 165 27.04 -14.67 25.79
N TRP A 166 28.34 -14.59 26.08
CA TRP A 166 28.90 -15.19 27.29
C TRP A 166 28.37 -14.47 28.55
N PRO A 167 28.00 -15.19 29.63
CA PRO A 167 27.32 -14.60 30.79
C PRO A 167 28.06 -13.41 31.41
N GLU A 168 29.39 -13.46 31.45
CA GLU A 168 30.26 -12.41 31.98
C GLU A 168 30.15 -11.08 31.21
N ASP A 169 29.85 -11.14 29.92
CA ASP A 169 29.73 -9.96 29.05
C ASP A 169 28.28 -9.45 28.93
N TYR A 170 27.29 -10.26 29.32
CA TYR A 170 25.88 -9.92 29.14
C TYR A 170 25.47 -8.66 29.91
N GLU A 171 25.85 -8.55 31.19
CA GLU A 171 25.51 -7.38 32.03
C GLU A 171 26.13 -6.09 31.46
N ARG A 172 27.39 -6.16 31.03
CA ARG A 172 28.10 -5.03 30.41
C ARG A 172 27.40 -4.58 29.14
N ILE A 173 27.00 -5.50 28.28
CA ILE A 173 26.31 -5.19 27.02
C ILE A 173 24.93 -4.60 27.28
N MET A 174 24.19 -5.11 28.28
CA MET A 174 22.88 -4.54 28.63
C MET A 174 22.99 -3.13 29.20
N GLN A 175 24.04 -2.83 29.97
CA GLN A 175 24.34 -1.47 30.41
C GLN A 175 24.66 -0.54 29.22
N LEU A 176 25.51 -0.97 28.29
CA LEU A 176 25.83 -0.21 27.08
C LEU A 176 24.59 0.05 26.22
N ARG A 177 23.70 -0.95 26.12
CA ARG A 177 22.41 -0.83 25.42
C ARG A 177 21.50 0.19 26.10
N GLY A 178 21.40 0.15 27.43
CA GLY A 178 20.62 1.11 28.23
C GLY A 178 21.13 2.54 28.13
N GLN A 179 22.45 2.73 28.00
CA GLN A 179 23.10 4.03 27.77
C GLN A 179 23.05 4.49 26.32
N ASN A 180 22.44 3.71 25.43
CA ASN A 180 22.31 4.02 24.01
C ASN A 180 23.69 4.17 23.32
N TYR A 181 24.67 3.40 23.78
CA TYR A 181 26.05 3.40 23.26
C TYR A 181 26.07 2.98 21.78
N ARG A 182 26.74 3.76 20.92
CA ARG A 182 26.70 3.60 19.44
C ARG A 182 28.04 3.25 18.80
N GLU A 183 29.10 3.24 19.61
CA GLU A 183 30.43 2.86 19.17
C GLU A 183 30.57 1.34 19.16
N LYS A 184 31.63 0.89 18.49
CA LYS A 184 31.98 -0.52 18.48
C LYS A 184 32.46 -0.96 19.86
N TYR A 185 32.12 -2.18 20.25
CA TYR A 185 32.62 -2.80 21.47
C TYR A 185 32.91 -4.28 21.21
N GLU A 186 33.93 -4.79 21.87
CA GLU A 186 34.27 -6.21 21.82
C GLU A 186 33.40 -7.00 22.79
N CYS A 187 33.01 -8.21 22.41
CA CYS A 187 32.34 -9.16 23.29
C CYS A 187 32.67 -10.62 22.95
N LEU A 188 32.52 -11.48 23.94
CA LEU A 188 32.58 -12.93 23.80
C LEU A 188 31.19 -13.49 23.46
N GLY A 189 31.04 -13.96 22.23
CA GLY A 189 29.89 -14.72 21.77
C GLY A 189 30.04 -16.22 22.05
N LYS A 190 28.92 -16.93 22.06
CA LYS A 190 28.84 -18.38 22.21
C LYS A 190 28.47 -19.04 20.87
N HIS A 191 29.36 -19.88 20.35
CA HIS A 191 29.07 -20.69 19.16
C HIS A 191 28.16 -21.88 19.53
N LYS A 192 27.45 -22.44 18.54
CA LYS A 192 26.62 -23.66 18.71
C LYS A 192 27.39 -24.83 19.34
N ASP A 193 28.64 -24.98 18.96
CA ASP A 193 29.56 -26.03 19.40
C ASP A 193 30.06 -25.81 20.84
N GLY A 194 29.72 -24.68 21.46
CA GLY A 194 30.15 -24.30 22.80
C GLY A 194 31.48 -23.53 22.85
N SER A 195 32.12 -23.28 21.70
CA SER A 195 33.35 -22.49 21.63
C SER A 195 33.08 -20.98 21.81
N LYS A 196 34.13 -20.26 22.24
CA LYS A 196 34.11 -18.80 22.42
C LYS A 196 34.41 -18.09 21.09
N LEU A 197 33.56 -17.15 20.71
CA LEU A 197 33.74 -16.28 19.56
C LEU A 197 34.14 -14.89 20.03
N TYR A 198 35.28 -14.36 19.57
CA TYR A 198 35.64 -12.97 19.81
C TYR A 198 35.01 -12.11 18.72
N LEU A 199 34.08 -11.23 19.11
CA LEU A 199 33.27 -10.45 18.18
C LEU A 199 33.42 -8.96 18.49
N GLU A 200 33.60 -8.16 17.44
CA GLU A 200 33.42 -6.70 17.51
C GLU A 200 31.97 -6.38 17.08
N VAL A 201 31.17 -5.85 17.99
CA VAL A 201 29.74 -5.60 17.78
C VAL A 201 29.46 -4.12 17.81
N ARG A 202 28.55 -3.69 16.93
CA ARG A 202 27.99 -2.34 16.94
C ARG A 202 26.48 -2.40 17.10
N GLY A 203 25.99 -1.97 18.26
CA GLY A 203 24.57 -1.86 18.53
C GLY A 203 24.00 -0.50 18.10
N ARG A 204 22.80 -0.50 17.52
CA ARG A 204 21.98 0.72 17.38
C ARG A 204 20.54 0.41 17.76
N MET A 205 19.97 1.23 18.64
CA MET A 205 18.53 1.21 18.87
C MET A 205 17.83 1.93 17.72
N CYS A 206 17.05 1.19 16.95
CA CYS A 206 16.18 1.74 15.92
C CYS A 206 14.74 1.72 16.43
N ALA A 207 14.11 2.89 16.49
CA ALA A 207 12.69 2.97 16.77
C ALA A 207 11.90 2.42 15.58
N THR A 208 11.39 1.20 15.69
CA THR A 208 10.48 0.66 14.69
C THR A 208 9.18 1.46 14.72
N ARG A 209 8.56 1.71 13.55
CA ARG A 209 7.27 2.41 13.46
C ARG A 209 6.15 1.74 14.28
N ALA A 210 6.32 0.45 14.62
CA ALA A 210 5.44 -0.32 15.51
C ALA A 210 5.60 0.01 17.02
N SER A 211 6.77 0.50 17.47
CA SER A 211 7.05 0.77 18.89
C SER A 211 6.57 2.16 19.34
N LYS A 212 6.28 3.09 18.42
CA LYS A 212 5.74 4.43 18.76
C LYS A 212 4.38 4.41 19.48
N TYR A 213 3.70 3.26 19.55
CA TYR A 213 2.43 3.06 20.26
C TYR A 213 2.51 2.00 21.36
N ALA A 214 3.69 1.45 21.65
CA ALA A 214 3.89 0.61 22.84
C ALA A 214 4.06 1.54 24.05
N SER A 215 2.93 1.84 24.69
CA SER A 215 2.86 2.53 25.98
C SER A 215 3.89 1.95 26.95
N PRO A 216 4.56 2.77 27.79
CA PRO A 216 5.44 2.23 28.82
C PRO A 216 4.66 1.24 29.69
N PRO A 217 5.27 0.10 30.11
CA PRO A 217 4.60 -0.80 31.03
C PRO A 217 4.23 0.01 32.28
N LEU A 218 2.94 -0.05 32.64
CA LEU A 218 2.45 0.50 33.89
C LEU A 218 3.34 -0.04 35.01
N LYS A 219 4.06 0.86 35.69
CA LYS A 219 4.58 0.58 37.02
C LYS A 219 3.36 0.32 37.90
N ILE A 220 3.16 -0.93 38.29
CA ILE A 220 2.41 -1.29 39.49
C ILE A 220 3.45 -1.49 40.59
#